data_AF-X0YWP0-F1
#
_entry.id   AF-X0YWP0-F1
#
_cell.length_a   1.000
_cell.length_b   1.000
_cell.length_c   1.000
_cell.angle_alpha   90.00
_cell.angle_beta   90.00
_cell.angle_gamma   90.00
#
_symmetry.space_group_name_H-M   'P 1'
#
loop_
_entity.id
_entity.type
_entity.pdbx_description
1 polymer ?
#
loop_
_entity_poly.entity_id
_entity_poly.type
_entity_poly.pdbx_seq_one_letter_code
_entity_poly.pdbx_strand_id
1 'polypeptide(L)'
;DFDWGRALSILTKAYGPNGEKAAFEMARTGTEGGLYRVLRETAQTMAAEYAENEVGARINNYWNDLSTDERLAAPDEYLRRFGHLLPSELTEGGAWRVRANFSKVLQEHSRLIQRLSRIGRT
;
A
#
# COMPACT_ATOMS: atom_id res chain seq x y z
N ASP A 1 21.61 14.64 2.62
CA ASP A 1 20.42 15.01 1.83
C ASP A 1 19.36 13.93 1.67
N PHE A 2 19.67 12.72 1.16
CA PHE A 2 18.67 11.67 0.94
C PHE A 2 17.88 11.29 2.20
N ASP A 3 18.56 11.06 3.32
CA ASP A 3 17.92 10.66 4.58
C ASP A 3 17.07 11.77 5.20
N TRP A 4 17.44 13.04 5.00
CA TRP A 4 16.69 14.20 5.47
C TRP A 4 15.38 14.36 4.72
N GLY A 5 15.42 14.30 3.39
CA GLY A 5 14.21 14.37 2.56
C GLY A 5 13.23 13.23 2.87
N ARG A 6 13.76 12.03 3.12
CA ARG A 6 12.96 10.87 3.51
C ARG A 6 12.31 11.06 4.88
N ALA A 7 13.05 11.52 5.88
CA ALA A 7 12.52 11.79 7.21
C ALA A 7 11.38 12.83 7.16
N LEU A 8 11.57 13.92 6.42
CA LEU A 8 10.52 14.93 6.21
C LEU A 8 9.27 14.35 5.55
N SER A 9 9.43 13.49 4.53
CA SER A 9 8.29 12.84 3.87
C SER A 9 7.50 11.96 4.84
N ILE A 10 8.19 11.17 5.67
CA ILE A 10 7.55 10.31 6.69
C ILE A 10 6.80 11.16 7.71
N LEU A 11 7.43 12.22 8.23
CA LEU A 11 6.80 13.11 9.21
C LEU A 11 5.59 13.85 8.62
N THR A 12 5.67 14.24 7.35
CA THR A 12 4.53 14.86 6.63
C THR A 12 3.37 13.87 6.46
N LYS A 13 3.65 12.58 6.19
CA LYS A 13 2.61 11.55 6.11
C LYS A 13 1.98 11.27 7.46
N ALA A 14 2.78 11.23 8.53
CA ALA A 14 2.29 10.92 9.88
C ALA A 14 1.50 12.08 10.51
N TYR A 15 1.94 13.33 10.29
CA TYR A 15 1.41 14.51 11.02
C TYR A 15 0.78 15.58 10.11
N GLY A 16 0.76 15.37 8.79
CA GLY A 16 0.20 16.31 7.82
C GLY A 16 1.17 17.43 7.42
N PRO A 17 0.65 18.52 6.82
CA PRO A 17 1.48 19.64 6.36
C PRO A 17 2.29 20.26 7.50
N ASN A 18 3.60 20.46 7.30
CA ASN A 18 4.58 20.87 8.34
C ASN A 18 4.74 19.85 9.49
N GLY A 19 4.58 18.56 9.18
CA GLY A 19 4.63 17.48 10.17
C GLY A 19 5.93 17.44 10.97
N GLU A 20 7.04 17.96 10.44
CA GLU A 20 8.30 18.11 11.16
C GLU A 20 8.21 19.07 12.35
N LYS A 21 7.46 20.17 12.22
CA LYS A 21 7.25 21.13 13.31
C LYS A 21 6.34 20.55 14.37
N ALA A 22 5.26 19.88 13.96
CA ALA A 22 4.36 19.19 14.88
C ALA A 22 5.10 18.11 15.67
N ALA A 23 5.88 17.26 14.98
CA ALA A 23 6.69 16.23 15.62
C ALA A 23 7.74 16.83 16.57
N PHE A 24 8.39 17.93 16.19
CA PHE A 24 9.35 18.61 17.06
C PHE A 24 8.68 19.17 18.31
N GLU A 25 7.53 19.84 18.18
CA GLU A 25 6.80 20.39 19.33
C GLU A 25 6.30 19.29 20.27
N MET A 26 5.76 18.19 19.74
CA MET A 26 5.38 17.03 20.55
C MET A 26 6.59 16.46 21.28
N ALA A 27 7.70 16.24 20.58
CA ALA A 27 8.92 15.70 21.19
C ALA A 27 9.49 16.61 22.29
N ARG A 28 9.50 17.92 22.05
CA ARG A 28 10.03 18.94 22.96
C ARG A 28 9.18 19.13 24.20
N THR A 29 7.86 19.14 24.04
CA THR A 29 6.91 19.44 25.13
C THR A 29 6.43 18.19 25.86
N GLY A 30 6.63 17.00 25.28
CA GLY A 30 6.11 15.74 25.81
C GLY A 30 4.59 15.58 25.64
N THR A 31 3.92 16.54 24.99
CA THR A 31 2.47 16.47 24.75
C THR A 31 2.15 15.33 23.79
N GLU A 32 0.91 14.84 23.89
CA GLU A 32 0.39 13.82 22.98
C GLU A 32 1.23 12.54 22.89
N GLY A 33 2.00 12.19 23.92
CA GLY A 33 2.87 11.00 23.94
C GLY A 33 4.34 11.27 23.57
N GLY A 34 4.68 12.53 23.30
CA GLY A 34 6.06 13.01 23.22
C GLY A 34 6.92 12.33 22.17
N LEU A 35 8.24 12.34 22.41
CA LEU A 35 9.22 11.75 21.50
C LEU A 35 8.95 10.27 21.21
N TYR A 36 8.47 9.51 22.19
CA TYR A 36 8.16 8.09 21.99
C TYR A 36 7.09 7.89 20.91
N ARG A 37 6.00 8.67 20.95
CA ARG A 37 4.97 8.59 19.91
C ARG A 37 5.53 8.98 18.56
N VAL A 38 6.34 10.05 18.50
CA VAL A 38 6.98 10.48 17.25
C VAL A 38 7.80 9.36 16.62
N LEU A 39 8.66 8.70 17.40
CA LEU A 39 9.48 7.58 16.93
C LEU A 39 8.63 6.37 16.53
N ARG A 40 7.60 6.04 17.30
CA ARG A 40 6.69 4.93 17.00
C ARG A 40 5.95 5.13 15.68
N GLU A 41 5.33 6.28 15.48
CA GLU A 41 4.58 6.62 14.26
C GLU A 41 5.51 6.65 13.04
N THR A 42 6.72 7.18 13.21
CA THR A 42 7.76 7.18 12.17
C THR A 42 8.12 5.75 11.77
N ALA A 43 8.42 4.88 12.74
CA ALA A 43 8.75 3.48 12.48
C ALA A 43 7.59 2.71 11.84
N GLN A 44 6.35 2.94 12.29
CA GLN A 44 5.16 2.32 11.70
C GLN A 44 4.93 2.77 10.26
N THR A 45 5.10 4.07 9.99
CA THR A 45 4.97 4.63 8.63
C THR A 45 6.05 4.06 7.71
N MET A 46 7.31 3.99 8.17
CA MET A 46 8.40 3.37 7.42
C MET A 46 8.14 1.90 7.12
N ALA A 47 7.68 1.13 8.11
CA ALA A 47 7.36 -0.28 7.93
C ALA A 47 6.23 -0.48 6.91
N ALA A 48 5.21 0.38 6.94
CA ALA A 48 4.13 0.36 5.96
C ALA A 48 4.63 0.65 4.54
N GLU A 49 5.48 1.68 4.36
CA GLU A 49 6.08 1.98 3.05
C GLU A 49 6.93 0.83 2.52
N TYR A 50 7.75 0.21 3.36
CA TYR A 50 8.56 -0.93 2.94
C TYR A 50 7.70 -2.13 2.52
N ALA A 51 6.66 -2.44 3.29
CA ALA A 51 5.74 -3.52 2.95
C ALA A 51 5.02 -3.24 1.61
N GLU A 52 4.57 -2.01 1.39
CA GLU A 52 3.93 -1.62 0.12
C GLU A 52 4.89 -1.69 -1.07
N ASN A 53 6.11 -1.21 -0.89
CA ASN A 53 7.15 -1.27 -1.93
C ASN A 53 7.52 -2.71 -2.27
N GLU A 54 7.63 -3.60 -1.27
CA GLU A 54 7.92 -5.01 -1.49
C GLU A 54 6.80 -5.71 -2.25
N VAL A 55 5.54 -5.47 -1.88
CA VAL A 55 4.36 -6.00 -2.60
C VAL A 55 4.37 -5.53 -4.06
N GLY A 56 4.57 -4.23 -4.28
CA GLY A 56 4.65 -3.66 -5.63
C GLY A 56 5.79 -4.28 -6.44
N ALA A 57 6.98 -4.44 -5.85
CA ALA A 57 8.13 -5.06 -6.49
C ALA A 57 7.87 -6.52 -6.86
N ARG A 58 7.30 -7.32 -5.95
CA ARG A 58 6.96 -8.73 -6.22
C ARG A 58 5.94 -8.86 -7.34
N ILE A 59 4.91 -8.01 -7.37
CA ILE A 59 3.89 -8.01 -8.43
C ILE A 59 4.50 -7.58 -9.77
N ASN A 60 5.36 -6.56 -9.76
CA ASN A 60 6.06 -6.12 -10.97
C ASN A 60 6.98 -7.21 -11.51
N ASN A 61 7.74 -7.90 -10.65
CA ASN A 61 8.58 -9.02 -11.06
C ASN A 61 7.73 -10.12 -11.68
N TYR A 62 6.69 -10.58 -10.97
CA TYR A 62 5.73 -11.54 -11.50
C TYR A 62 5.21 -11.12 -12.89
N TRP A 63 4.71 -9.90 -13.03
CA TRP A 63 4.14 -9.41 -14.29
C TRP A 63 5.17 -9.30 -15.41
N ASN A 64 6.40 -8.92 -15.08
CA ASN A 64 7.50 -8.79 -16.03
C ASN A 64 8.02 -10.15 -16.52
N ASP A 65 7.94 -11.17 -15.68
CA ASP A 65 8.37 -12.52 -16.01
C ASP A 65 7.36 -13.28 -16.89
N LEU A 66 6.11 -12.81 -16.98
CA LEU A 66 5.09 -13.40 -17.86
C LEU A 66 5.34 -13.08 -19.34
N SER A 67 5.21 -14.09 -20.19
CA SER A 67 5.08 -13.96 -21.63
C SER A 67 3.78 -13.23 -22.03
N THR A 68 3.68 -12.82 -23.29
CA THR A 68 2.48 -12.13 -23.81
C THR A 68 1.22 -12.95 -23.61
N ASP A 69 1.26 -14.26 -23.89
CA ASP A 69 0.09 -15.14 -23.75
C ASP A 69 -0.31 -15.30 -22.28
N GLU A 70 0.65 -15.43 -21.38
CA GLU A 70 0.40 -15.52 -19.94
C GLU A 70 -0.16 -14.22 -19.37
N ARG A 71 0.28 -13.05 -19.87
CA ARG A 71 -0.30 -11.75 -19.47
C ARG A 71 -1.74 -11.60 -19.88
N LEU A 72 -2.15 -12.22 -21.00
CA LEU A 72 -3.54 -12.24 -21.43
C LEU A 72 -4.39 -13.20 -20.60
N ALA A 73 -3.82 -14.35 -20.21
CA ALA A 73 -4.52 -15.38 -19.42
C ALA A 73 -4.61 -15.07 -17.91
N ALA A 74 -3.62 -14.40 -17.32
CA ALA A 74 -3.56 -14.16 -15.88
C ALA A 74 -4.77 -13.35 -15.33
N PRO A 75 -5.26 -12.28 -16.00
CA PRO A 75 -6.48 -11.59 -15.60
C PRO A 75 -7.73 -12.49 -15.65
N ASP A 76 -7.83 -13.37 -16.64
CA ASP A 76 -8.94 -14.32 -16.77
C ASP A 76 -8.99 -15.29 -15.60
N GLU A 77 -7.84 -15.85 -15.24
CA GLU A 77 -7.74 -16.75 -14.10
C GLU A 77 -8.12 -16.03 -12.80
N TYR A 78 -7.62 -14.82 -12.59
CA TYR A 78 -7.95 -14.02 -11.42
C TYR A 78 -9.44 -13.70 -11.34
N LEU A 79 -10.06 -13.26 -12.43
CA LEU A 79 -11.49 -12.96 -12.50
C LEU A 79 -12.34 -14.21 -12.25
N ARG A 80 -11.92 -15.36 -12.76
CA ARG A 80 -12.60 -16.63 -12.50
C ARG A 80 -12.58 -17.00 -11.01
N ARG A 81 -11.46 -16.75 -10.32
CA ARG A 81 -11.29 -17.11 -8.91
C ARG A 81 -11.89 -16.08 -7.95
N PHE A 82 -11.70 -14.79 -8.24
CA PHE A 82 -11.97 -13.68 -7.31
C PHE A 82 -12.92 -12.63 -7.86
N GLY A 83 -13.42 -12.77 -9.08
CA GLY A 83 -14.31 -11.78 -9.71
C GLY A 83 -15.60 -11.56 -8.93
N HIS A 84 -16.10 -12.57 -8.21
CA HIS A 84 -17.27 -12.46 -7.34
C HIS A 84 -17.04 -11.55 -6.11
N LEU A 85 -15.79 -11.23 -5.78
CA LEU A 85 -15.43 -10.28 -4.71
C LEU A 85 -15.34 -8.84 -5.23
N LEU A 86 -15.37 -8.63 -6.53
CA LEU A 86 -15.26 -7.30 -7.12
C LEU A 86 -16.65 -6.66 -7.26
N PRO A 87 -16.74 -5.32 -7.12
CA PRO A 87 -17.94 -4.58 -7.47
C PRO A 87 -18.35 -4.87 -8.92
N SER A 88 -19.66 -5.00 -9.17
CA SER A 88 -20.18 -5.36 -10.50
C SER A 88 -19.72 -4.35 -11.56
N GLU A 89 -19.55 -3.08 -11.19
CA GLU A 89 -19.08 -1.97 -12.03
C GLU A 89 -17.66 -2.17 -12.59
N LEU A 90 -16.86 -3.04 -11.97
CA LEU A 90 -15.53 -3.43 -12.46
C LEU A 90 -15.55 -4.68 -13.34
N THR A 91 -16.60 -5.48 -13.24
CA THR A 91 -16.77 -6.74 -13.99
C THR A 91 -17.71 -6.63 -15.18
N GLU A 92 -18.58 -5.61 -15.21
CA GLU A 92 -19.48 -5.30 -16.31
C GLU A 92 -18.74 -5.05 -17.62
N GLY A 93 -19.33 -5.51 -18.74
CA GLY A 93 -18.76 -5.32 -20.07
C GLY A 93 -17.43 -6.06 -20.31
N GLY A 94 -17.24 -7.24 -19.71
CA GLY A 94 -16.08 -8.10 -19.95
C GLY A 94 -14.85 -7.78 -19.08
N ALA A 95 -15.04 -7.01 -18.01
CA ALA A 95 -14.01 -6.67 -17.02
C ALA A 95 -12.73 -6.03 -17.62
N TRP A 96 -12.88 -5.28 -18.72
CA TRP A 96 -11.75 -4.66 -19.44
C TRP A 96 -10.91 -3.74 -18.54
N ARG A 97 -11.55 -3.07 -17.57
CA ARG A 97 -10.86 -2.21 -16.59
C ARG A 97 -9.89 -3.00 -15.71
N VAL A 98 -10.29 -4.21 -15.31
CA VAL A 98 -9.47 -5.13 -14.53
C VAL A 98 -8.29 -5.62 -15.36
N ARG A 99 -8.53 -6.02 -16.60
CA ARG A 99 -7.49 -6.50 -17.53
C ARG A 99 -6.44 -5.42 -17.81
N ALA A 100 -6.88 -4.20 -18.15
CA ALA A 100 -5.99 -3.10 -18.48
C ALA A 100 -5.14 -2.63 -17.28
N ASN A 101 -5.62 -2.81 -16.05
CA ASN A 101 -4.96 -2.34 -14.83
C ASN A 101 -4.56 -3.51 -13.91
N PHE A 102 -4.29 -4.69 -14.46
CA PHE A 102 -4.23 -5.93 -13.69
C PHE A 102 -3.17 -5.91 -12.58
N SER A 103 -1.98 -5.37 -12.84
CA SER A 103 -0.93 -5.21 -11.82
C SER A 103 -1.39 -4.36 -10.63
N LYS A 104 -2.13 -3.29 -10.89
CA LYS A 104 -2.72 -2.44 -9.85
C LYS A 104 -3.84 -3.16 -9.08
N VAL A 105 -4.64 -3.97 -9.77
CA VAL A 105 -5.68 -4.79 -9.13
C VAL A 105 -5.06 -5.80 -8.17
N LEU A 106 -3.96 -6.45 -8.55
CA LEU A 106 -3.23 -7.37 -7.66
C LEU A 106 -2.69 -6.66 -6.41
N GLN A 107 -2.16 -5.43 -6.57
CA GLN A 107 -1.68 -4.62 -5.44
C GLN A 107 -2.82 -4.32 -4.46
N GLU A 108 -3.96 -3.83 -4.94
CA GLU A 108 -5.11 -3.55 -4.08
C GLU A 108 -5.70 -4.81 -3.43
N HIS A 109 -5.75 -5.93 -4.16
CA HIS A 109 -6.21 -7.19 -3.60
C HIS A 109 -5.34 -7.61 -2.40
N SER A 110 -4.02 -7.52 -2.53
CA SER A 110 -3.10 -7.85 -1.43
C SER A 110 -3.29 -6.94 -0.21
N ARG A 111 -3.54 -5.64 -0.43
CA ARG A 111 -3.85 -4.66 0.62
C ARG A 111 -5.16 -5.02 1.33
N LEU A 112 -6.18 -5.42 0.58
CA LEU A 112 -7.47 -5.84 1.12
C LEU A 112 -7.33 -7.07 2.01
N ILE A 113 -6.62 -8.11 1.56
CA ILE A 113 -6.34 -9.31 2.38
C ILE A 113 -5.59 -8.93 3.66
N GLN A 114 -4.57 -8.07 3.57
CA GLN A 114 -3.83 -7.62 4.75
C GLN A 114 -4.75 -6.92 5.76
N ARG A 115 -5.64 -6.03 5.32
CA ARG A 115 -6.61 -5.36 6.21
C ARG A 115 -7.58 -6.35 6.86
N LEU A 116 -8.14 -7.29 6.08
CA LEU A 116 -9.04 -8.31 6.60
C LEU A 116 -8.34 -9.22 7.64
N SER A 117 -7.09 -9.60 7.40
CA SER A 117 -6.32 -10.41 8.34
C SER A 117 -6.01 -9.72 9.67
N ARG A 118 -5.96 -8.37 9.68
CA ARG A 118 -5.79 -7.59 10.91
C ARG A 118 -7.08 -7.55 11.73
N ILE A 119 -8.25 -7.49 11.08
CA ILE A 119 -9.55 -7.50 11.74
C ILE A 119 -9.84 -8.87 12.37
N GLY A 120 -9.44 -9.97 11.74
CA GLY A 120 -9.62 -11.32 12.30
C GLY A 120 -8.67 -11.69 13.45
N ARG A 121 -7.71 -10.82 13.80
CA ARG A 121 -6.72 -11.03 14.88
C ARG A 121 -7.02 -10.22 16.15
N THR A 122 -8.07 -9.40 16.14
CA THR A 122 -8.66 -8.76 17.32
C THR A 122 -9.82 -9.59 17.83
#